data_AF-A0AA94FC64-F1
#
_entry.id   AF-A0AA94FC64-F1
#
_cell.length_a   1.000
_cell.length_b   1.000
_cell.length_c   1.000
_cell.angle_alpha   90.00
_cell.angle_beta   90.00
_cell.angle_gamma   90.00
#
_symmetry.space_group_name_H-M   'P 1'
#
loop_
_entity.id
_entity.type
_entity.pdbx_description
1 polymer ?
#
loop_
_entity_poly.entity_id
_entity_poly.type
_entity_poly.pdbx_seq_one_letter_code
_entity_poly.pdbx_strand_id
1 'polypeptide(L)'
;MLGYLVLNVFLLTYFTKKLDLVIIEKNSSITDKYNDYLQSIFKNVKNYDSQEEFLIDLNENNFDILLLDNEVIDIESTFLFIKEIHKINPLIKIILFSKYVDYHILIKCFKYNVTGFMSFNSNEQDLKDFLKISVRRLLLNNSHKFNENKNKFDVIDCLNFLKEEEAKLNLVNHFKGIAIIRAAQILEFDEQIIKMKADNTQLRTMKKDNQVVISSIHLGVEILTTTQFVDLEKDEIHLKYNNLIDSYVHHRKTPRVDPKKGSNVIIELNKKLIKIDIVNISINHVLCLSKDLIPDLKIHSNVKISINCNINQKNSNNLNYIIKTTAFVKEIYSTADGEKILLRFKLNKQDYEILDSYISFRIKEIIMELKDITY
;
A
#
# COMPACT_ATOMS: atom_id res chain seq x y z
N MET A 1 10.26 19.69 26.94
CA MET A 1 11.07 18.88 26.00
C MET A 1 10.58 17.43 26.11
N LEU A 2 9.44 17.13 25.48
CA LEU A 2 8.86 15.78 25.44
C LEU A 2 9.33 15.15 24.12
N GLY A 3 10.40 14.38 24.18
CA GLY A 3 10.84 13.57 23.05
C GLY A 3 9.76 12.54 22.76
N TYR A 4 8.99 12.74 21.69
CA TYR A 4 8.10 11.71 21.16
C TYR A 4 8.96 10.49 20.83
N LEU A 5 8.85 9.42 21.63
CA LEU A 5 9.25 8.10 21.21
C LEU A 5 8.33 7.74 20.03
N VAL A 6 8.79 7.99 18.80
CA VAL A 6 8.17 7.38 17.62
C VAL A 6 8.53 5.90 17.71
N LEU A 7 7.70 5.12 18.39
CA LEU A 7 7.75 3.67 18.39
C LEU A 7 7.50 3.22 16.95
N ASN A 8 8.60 2.90 16.28
CA ASN A 8 8.63 2.52 14.89
C ASN A 8 8.44 1.01 14.80
N VAL A 9 7.25 0.58 14.38
CA VAL A 9 6.93 -0.84 14.14
C VAL A 9 7.51 -1.24 12.78
N PHE A 10 8.83 -1.21 12.67
CA PHE A 10 9.53 -1.56 11.42
C PHE A 10 9.60 -3.07 11.21
N LEU A 11 9.89 -3.82 12.28
CA LEU A 11 9.82 -5.28 12.30
C LEU A 11 8.48 -5.74 12.85
N LEU A 12 7.44 -5.76 12.00
CA LEU A 12 6.09 -6.14 12.43
C LEU A 12 6.09 -7.55 13.04
N THR A 13 6.73 -8.52 12.36
CA THR A 13 6.83 -9.91 12.83
C THR A 13 7.52 -10.05 14.19
N TYR A 14 8.56 -9.28 14.49
CA TYR A 14 9.23 -9.32 15.79
C TYR A 14 8.25 -9.04 16.93
N PHE A 15 7.34 -8.08 16.74
CA PHE A 15 6.33 -7.75 17.74
C PHE A 15 5.17 -8.74 17.73
N THR A 16 4.63 -9.11 16.57
CA THR A 16 3.46 -9.99 16.48
C THR A 16 3.75 -11.42 16.93
N LYS A 17 4.99 -11.93 16.80
CA LYS A 17 5.39 -13.23 17.37
C LYS A 17 5.30 -13.29 18.91
N LYS A 18 5.22 -12.14 19.60
CA LYS A 18 5.06 -12.03 21.06
C LYS A 18 3.61 -11.76 21.49
N LEU A 19 2.68 -11.68 20.55
CA LEU A 19 1.29 -11.34 20.77
C LEU A 19 0.39 -12.54 20.48
N ASP A 20 -0.72 -12.63 21.20
CA ASP A 20 -1.75 -13.64 20.96
C ASP A 20 -2.86 -13.08 20.06
N LEU A 21 -3.06 -13.72 18.91
CA LEU A 21 -4.12 -13.39 17.96
C LEU A 21 -5.29 -14.35 18.12
N VAL A 22 -6.49 -13.78 18.12
CA VAL A 22 -7.75 -14.52 18.06
C VAL A 22 -8.52 -14.16 16.81
N ILE A 23 -9.14 -15.14 16.18
CA ILE A 23 -10.07 -14.98 15.07
C ILE A 23 -11.42 -15.56 15.48
N ILE A 24 -12.49 -14.77 15.35
CA ILE A 24 -13.87 -15.24 15.53
C ILE A 24 -14.57 -15.19 14.18
N GLU A 25 -14.91 -16.35 13.64
CA GLU A 25 -15.56 -16.50 12.34
C GLU A 25 -16.31 -17.82 12.21
N LYS A 26 -17.34 -17.88 11.36
CA LYS A 26 -18.14 -19.11 11.15
C LYS A 26 -17.91 -19.82 9.82
N ASN A 27 -17.52 -19.07 8.78
CA ASN A 27 -17.44 -19.57 7.40
C ASN A 27 -16.04 -19.39 6.81
N SER A 28 -15.00 -19.38 7.65
CA SER A 28 -13.60 -19.18 7.25
C SER A 28 -13.36 -17.92 6.38
N SER A 29 -14.21 -16.90 6.52
CA SER A 29 -14.17 -15.69 5.67
C SER A 29 -12.88 -14.89 5.83
N ILE A 30 -12.27 -14.95 7.01
CA ILE A 30 -11.00 -14.33 7.38
C ILE A 30 -9.87 -15.32 7.11
N THR A 31 -9.97 -16.54 7.65
CA THR A 31 -8.89 -17.55 7.54
C THR A 31 -8.61 -17.90 6.08
N ASP A 32 -9.62 -18.15 5.23
CA ASP A 32 -9.40 -18.51 3.83
C ASP A 32 -8.63 -17.42 3.06
N LYS A 33 -8.75 -16.16 3.48
CA LYS A 33 -8.15 -15.02 2.77
C LYS A 33 -6.80 -14.58 3.35
N TYR A 34 -6.58 -14.74 4.66
CA TYR A 34 -5.43 -14.12 5.33
C TYR A 34 -4.59 -15.10 6.16
N ASN A 35 -4.96 -16.38 6.27
CA ASN A 35 -4.29 -17.31 7.17
C ASN A 35 -2.79 -17.46 6.87
N ASP A 36 -2.40 -17.62 5.61
CA ASP A 36 -0.97 -17.73 5.25
C ASP A 36 -0.15 -16.54 5.76
N TYR A 37 -0.70 -15.32 5.63
CA TYR A 37 -0.07 -14.12 6.15
C TYR A 37 -0.05 -14.10 7.68
N LEU A 38 -1.18 -14.36 8.34
CA LEU A 38 -1.29 -14.34 9.81
C LEU A 38 -0.36 -15.36 10.47
N GLN A 39 -0.33 -16.60 9.96
CA GLN A 39 0.56 -17.66 10.45
C GLN A 39 2.04 -17.34 10.20
N SER A 40 2.37 -16.54 9.18
CA SER A 40 3.75 -16.15 8.90
C SER A 40 4.31 -15.11 9.89
N ILE A 41 3.44 -14.34 10.57
CA ILE A 41 3.85 -13.24 11.45
C ILE A 41 3.48 -13.43 12.92
N PHE A 42 2.48 -14.25 13.24
CA PHE A 42 2.10 -14.60 14.60
C PHE A 42 2.61 -15.99 14.97
N LYS A 43 2.96 -16.17 16.25
CA LYS A 43 3.29 -17.50 16.80
C LYS A 43 2.05 -18.23 17.30
N ASN A 44 1.11 -17.49 17.90
CA ASN A 44 -0.09 -18.03 18.53
C ASN A 44 -1.33 -17.43 17.84
N VAL A 45 -2.07 -18.26 17.12
CA VAL A 45 -3.36 -17.93 16.50
C VAL A 45 -4.41 -18.93 16.99
N LYS A 46 -5.46 -18.44 17.65
CA LYS A 46 -6.62 -19.25 18.06
C LYS A 46 -7.87 -18.84 17.28
N ASN A 47 -8.68 -19.81 16.91
CA ASN A 47 -9.93 -19.59 16.19
C ASN A 47 -11.11 -20.02 17.06
N TYR A 48 -12.20 -19.25 17.01
CA TYR A 48 -13.49 -19.58 17.61
C TYR A 48 -14.59 -19.35 16.58
N ASP A 49 -15.65 -20.13 16.70
CA ASP A 49 -16.83 -20.10 15.85
C ASP A 49 -18.04 -19.43 16.54
N SER A 50 -17.87 -18.99 17.79
CA SER A 50 -18.89 -18.35 18.62
C SER A 50 -18.31 -17.21 19.46
N GLN A 51 -19.11 -16.17 19.75
CA GLN A 51 -18.68 -15.08 20.64
C GLN A 51 -18.75 -15.52 22.10
N GLU A 52 -19.71 -16.39 22.45
CA GLU A 52 -19.89 -16.88 23.82
C GLU A 52 -18.69 -17.72 24.31
N GLU A 53 -18.19 -18.63 23.48
CA GLU A 53 -17.02 -19.46 23.82
C GLU A 53 -15.77 -18.59 24.02
N PHE A 54 -15.57 -17.58 23.16
CA PHE A 54 -14.48 -16.64 23.33
C PHE A 54 -14.57 -15.85 24.64
N LEU A 55 -15.77 -15.41 25.06
CA LEU A 55 -15.92 -14.72 26.35
C LEU A 55 -15.56 -15.61 27.53
N ILE A 56 -15.87 -16.91 27.46
CA ILE A 56 -15.49 -17.86 28.50
C ILE A 56 -13.97 -17.93 28.58
N ASP A 57 -13.28 -18.14 27.46
CA ASP A 57 -11.82 -18.27 27.43
C ASP A 57 -11.08 -16.96 27.77
N LEU A 58 -11.66 -15.81 27.41
CA LEU A 58 -11.09 -14.48 27.69
C LEU A 58 -11.00 -14.17 29.21
N ASN A 59 -11.81 -14.83 30.04
CA ASN A 59 -11.70 -14.66 31.50
C ASN A 59 -10.48 -15.36 32.08
N GLU A 60 -9.98 -16.39 31.41
CA GLU A 60 -8.85 -17.21 31.87
C GLU A 60 -7.55 -16.87 31.13
N ASN A 61 -7.66 -16.36 29.90
CA ASN A 61 -6.55 -16.06 29.02
C ASN A 61 -6.52 -14.59 28.58
N ASN A 62 -5.32 -14.04 28.44
CA ASN A 62 -5.15 -12.65 27.99
C ASN A 62 -4.77 -12.61 26.51
N PHE A 63 -5.71 -12.18 25.66
CA PHE A 63 -5.49 -12.00 24.23
C PHE A 63 -5.15 -10.56 23.87
N ASP A 64 -4.31 -10.36 22.85
CA ASP A 64 -3.82 -9.04 22.49
C ASP A 64 -4.59 -8.43 21.31
N ILE A 65 -4.92 -9.25 20.30
CA ILE A 65 -5.60 -8.82 19.08
C ILE A 65 -6.72 -9.79 18.75
N LEU A 66 -7.89 -9.24 18.40
CA LEU A 66 -9.07 -9.98 17.96
C LEU A 66 -9.45 -9.54 16.54
N LEU A 67 -9.54 -10.50 15.61
CA LEU A 67 -10.21 -10.36 14.32
C LEU A 67 -11.62 -10.92 14.46
N LEU A 68 -12.63 -10.07 14.24
CA LEU A 68 -14.03 -10.44 14.47
C LEU A 68 -14.82 -10.33 13.17
N ASP A 69 -15.40 -11.42 12.70
CA ASP A 69 -16.41 -11.39 11.64
C ASP A 69 -17.74 -10.89 12.22
N ASN A 70 -18.23 -9.77 11.71
CA ASN A 70 -19.48 -9.14 12.14
C ASN A 70 -20.72 -10.01 11.85
N GLU A 71 -20.60 -11.05 11.02
CA GLU A 71 -21.70 -12.00 10.78
C GLU A 71 -21.83 -13.07 11.86
N VAL A 72 -20.83 -13.26 12.71
CA VAL A 72 -20.94 -14.13 13.88
C VAL A 72 -21.69 -13.37 14.95
N ILE A 73 -22.99 -13.66 15.11
CA ILE A 73 -23.86 -13.04 16.09
C ILE A 73 -24.67 -14.13 16.80
N ASP A 74 -24.21 -14.49 17.98
CA ASP A 74 -24.86 -15.36 18.97
C ASP A 74 -25.17 -14.58 20.27
N ILE A 75 -24.51 -13.44 20.50
CA ILE A 75 -24.91 -12.42 21.49
C ILE A 75 -25.75 -11.34 20.80
N GLU A 76 -26.68 -10.72 21.54
CA GLU A 76 -27.65 -9.70 21.09
C GLU A 76 -27.15 -8.74 19.98
N SER A 77 -25.90 -8.26 20.07
CA SER A 77 -25.22 -7.63 18.93
C SER A 77 -23.70 -7.65 19.06
N THR A 78 -22.99 -7.62 17.92
CA THR A 78 -21.53 -7.48 17.82
C THR A 78 -20.95 -6.36 18.70
N PHE A 79 -21.62 -5.20 18.75
CA PHE A 79 -21.10 -4.06 19.50
C PHE A 79 -21.36 -4.15 21.00
N LEU A 80 -22.41 -4.85 21.42
CA LEU A 80 -22.60 -5.21 22.83
C LEU A 80 -21.53 -6.22 23.25
N PHE A 81 -21.26 -7.23 22.42
CA PHE A 81 -20.17 -8.16 22.63
C PHE A 81 -18.80 -7.46 22.77
N ILE A 82 -18.45 -6.55 21.85
CA ILE A 82 -17.24 -5.72 21.94
C ILE A 82 -17.17 -4.93 23.26
N LYS A 83 -18.32 -4.42 23.73
CA LYS A 83 -18.39 -3.72 25.01
C LYS A 83 -18.05 -4.65 26.18
N GLU A 84 -18.57 -5.87 26.18
CA GLU A 84 -18.27 -6.87 27.23
C GLU A 84 -16.80 -7.29 27.18
N ILE A 85 -16.23 -7.53 25.99
CA ILE A 85 -14.79 -7.79 25.81
C ILE A 85 -13.96 -6.69 26.48
N HIS A 86 -14.25 -5.42 26.19
CA HIS A 86 -13.50 -4.30 26.77
C HIS A 86 -13.68 -4.12 28.28
N LYS A 87 -14.72 -4.70 28.90
CA LYS A 87 -14.83 -4.74 30.36
C LYS A 87 -13.84 -5.74 30.96
N ILE A 88 -13.66 -6.89 30.31
CA ILE A 88 -12.76 -7.97 30.77
C ILE A 88 -11.31 -7.62 30.44
N ASN A 89 -11.07 -7.23 29.19
CA ASN A 89 -9.76 -6.85 28.68
C ASN A 89 -9.84 -5.50 27.94
N PRO A 90 -9.60 -4.37 28.64
CA PRO A 90 -9.65 -3.03 28.04
C PRO A 90 -8.55 -2.76 27.00
N LEU A 91 -7.49 -3.59 26.96
CA LEU A 91 -6.31 -3.35 26.14
C LEU A 91 -6.31 -4.09 24.82
N ILE A 92 -7.13 -5.13 24.66
CA ILE A 92 -7.27 -5.87 23.41
C ILE A 92 -7.55 -4.94 22.22
N LYS A 93 -7.01 -5.28 21.05
CA LYS A 93 -7.24 -4.53 19.81
C LYS A 93 -8.14 -5.31 18.90
N ILE A 94 -9.27 -4.71 18.54
CA ILE A 94 -10.30 -5.38 17.74
C ILE A 94 -10.25 -4.85 16.31
N ILE A 95 -10.16 -5.75 15.33
CA ILE A 95 -10.33 -5.45 13.90
C ILE A 95 -11.62 -6.14 13.45
N LEU A 96 -12.60 -5.35 13.04
CA LEU A 96 -13.91 -5.84 12.64
C LEU A 96 -13.95 -6.10 11.13
N PHE A 97 -14.39 -7.29 10.72
CA PHE A 97 -14.64 -7.66 9.33
C PHE A 97 -16.14 -7.59 9.06
N SER A 98 -16.54 -6.97 7.95
CA SER A 98 -17.95 -6.86 7.59
C SER A 98 -18.13 -6.82 6.08
N LYS A 99 -19.14 -7.54 5.58
CA LYS A 99 -19.60 -7.40 4.18
C LYS A 99 -20.31 -6.06 3.94
N TYR A 100 -20.88 -5.47 5.00
CA TYR A 100 -21.65 -4.24 4.94
C TYR A 100 -20.79 -3.04 5.35
N VAL A 101 -20.78 -2.01 4.52
CA VAL A 101 -20.11 -0.73 4.80
C VAL A 101 -21.16 0.37 4.78
N ASP A 102 -21.68 0.72 5.95
CA ASP A 102 -22.60 1.84 6.12
C ASP A 102 -22.14 2.78 7.24
N TYR A 103 -22.66 4.01 7.21
CA TYR A 103 -22.30 5.07 8.14
C TYR A 103 -22.55 4.70 9.60
N HIS A 104 -23.63 3.98 9.91
CA HIS A 104 -23.95 3.62 11.29
C HIS A 104 -22.97 2.60 11.86
N ILE A 105 -22.57 1.59 11.08
CA ILE A 105 -21.54 0.62 11.48
C ILE A 105 -20.22 1.33 11.76
N LEU A 106 -19.80 2.25 10.89
CA LEU A 106 -18.55 2.99 11.06
C LEU A 106 -18.57 3.86 12.33
N ILE A 107 -19.68 4.58 12.59
CA ILE A 107 -19.84 5.37 13.81
C ILE A 107 -19.80 4.48 15.07
N LYS A 108 -20.42 3.30 15.03
CA LYS A 108 -20.32 2.34 16.13
C LYS A 108 -18.89 1.85 16.32
N CYS A 109 -18.13 1.57 15.26
CA CYS A 109 -16.72 1.20 15.36
C CYS A 109 -15.91 2.25 16.13
N PHE A 110 -16.09 3.54 15.82
CA PHE A 110 -15.47 4.63 16.57
C PHE A 110 -15.92 4.66 18.04
N LYS A 111 -17.23 4.58 18.30
CA LYS A 111 -17.80 4.64 19.65
C LYS A 111 -17.30 3.51 20.55
N TYR A 112 -17.13 2.31 20.00
CA TYR A 112 -16.72 1.11 20.74
C TYR A 112 -15.22 0.83 20.65
N ASN A 113 -14.41 1.81 20.22
CA ASN A 113 -12.95 1.71 20.15
C ASN A 113 -12.41 0.53 19.32
N VAL A 114 -13.10 0.21 18.22
CA VAL A 114 -12.60 -0.74 17.22
C VAL A 114 -11.35 -0.13 16.57
N THR A 115 -10.27 -0.92 16.49
CA THR A 115 -8.96 -0.47 16.00
C THR A 115 -8.89 -0.45 14.47
N GLY A 116 -9.57 -1.37 13.80
CA GLY A 116 -9.61 -1.43 12.34
C GLY A 116 -10.93 -1.96 11.81
N PHE A 117 -11.27 -1.58 10.57
CA PHE A 117 -12.49 -2.03 9.90
C PHE A 117 -12.16 -2.53 8.49
N MET A 118 -12.42 -3.82 8.27
CA MET A 118 -12.13 -4.55 7.05
C MET A 118 -13.44 -4.83 6.30
N SER A 119 -13.47 -4.45 5.03
CA SER A 119 -14.61 -4.69 4.14
C SER A 119 -14.32 -5.80 3.14
N PHE A 120 -15.32 -6.20 2.35
CA PHE A 120 -15.11 -7.14 1.24
C PHE A 120 -14.07 -6.65 0.21
N ASN A 121 -13.88 -5.33 0.07
CA ASN A 121 -12.89 -4.70 -0.80
C ASN A 121 -11.51 -4.53 -0.16
N SER A 122 -11.34 -4.96 1.10
CA SER A 122 -10.07 -4.86 1.79
C SER A 122 -9.11 -5.97 1.35
N ASN A 123 -7.81 -5.70 1.41
CA ASN A 123 -6.75 -6.64 1.03
C ASN A 123 -5.75 -6.88 2.17
N GLU A 124 -4.74 -7.70 1.93
CA GLU A 124 -3.71 -8.02 2.95
C GLU A 124 -2.97 -6.77 3.45
N GLN A 125 -2.73 -5.79 2.58
CA GLN A 125 -2.09 -4.52 2.97
C GLN A 125 -2.98 -3.73 3.94
N ASP A 126 -4.30 -3.66 3.70
CA ASP A 126 -5.24 -3.02 4.62
C ASP A 126 -5.18 -3.69 6.02
N LEU A 127 -5.09 -5.04 6.07
CA LEU A 127 -4.93 -5.79 7.32
C LEU A 127 -3.58 -5.49 8.01
N LYS A 128 -2.48 -5.50 7.25
CA LYS A 128 -1.14 -5.17 7.72
C LYS A 128 -1.08 -3.78 8.36
N ASP A 129 -1.72 -2.79 7.75
CA ASP A 129 -1.79 -1.42 8.28
C ASP A 129 -2.55 -1.38 9.62
N PHE A 130 -3.68 -2.07 9.73
CA PHE A 130 -4.41 -2.15 11.00
C PHE A 130 -3.63 -2.92 12.08
N LEU A 131 -2.91 -3.99 11.72
CA LEU A 131 -2.03 -4.69 12.66
C LEU A 131 -0.88 -3.79 13.14
N LYS A 132 -0.26 -3.00 12.26
CA LYS A 132 0.76 -2.01 12.62
C LYS A 132 0.20 -1.00 13.64
N ILE A 133 -1.02 -0.52 13.43
CA ILE A 133 -1.71 0.38 14.38
C ILE A 133 -1.98 -0.33 15.71
N SER A 134 -2.48 -1.56 15.68
CA SER A 134 -2.75 -2.38 16.88
C SER A 134 -1.49 -2.57 17.72
N VAL A 135 -0.40 -3.02 17.09
CA VAL A 135 0.91 -3.21 17.74
C VAL A 135 1.41 -1.90 18.34
N ARG A 136 1.38 -0.81 17.57
CA ARG A 136 1.81 0.51 18.06
C ARG A 136 1.02 0.97 19.29
N ARG A 137 -0.30 0.75 19.30
CA ARG A 137 -1.15 1.09 20.46
C ARG A 137 -0.88 0.17 21.66
N LEU A 138 -0.61 -1.10 21.44
CA LEU A 138 -0.23 -2.04 22.51
C LEU A 138 1.12 -1.65 23.12
N LEU A 139 2.11 -1.28 22.31
CA LEU A 139 3.44 -0.84 22.78
C LEU A 139 3.37 0.40 23.67
N LEU A 140 2.45 1.34 23.39
CA LEU A 140 2.23 2.51 24.23
C LEU A 140 1.62 2.18 25.60
N ASN A 141 0.86 1.09 25.69
CA ASN A 141 0.08 0.75 26.87
C ASN A 141 0.68 -0.41 27.69
N ASN A 142 1.56 -1.23 27.11
CA ASN A 142 2.12 -2.45 27.72
C ASN A 142 3.66 -2.45 27.69
N SER A 143 4.28 -1.61 28.53
CA SER A 143 5.75 -1.54 28.64
C SER A 143 6.38 -2.88 29.06
N HIS A 144 5.71 -3.69 29.88
CA HIS A 144 6.28 -4.92 30.42
C HIS A 144 6.45 -6.07 29.41
N LYS A 145 5.56 -6.23 28.42
CA LYS A 145 5.67 -7.28 27.38
C LYS A 145 6.83 -7.02 26.39
N PHE A 146 7.28 -5.77 26.28
CA PHE A 146 8.23 -5.31 25.26
C PHE A 146 9.47 -4.59 25.85
N ASN A 147 9.81 -4.93 27.09
CA ASN A 147 10.77 -4.22 27.95
C ASN A 147 12.26 -4.49 27.61
N GLU A 148 12.59 -4.71 26.34
CA GLU A 148 13.98 -4.78 25.88
C GLU A 148 14.39 -3.42 25.30
N ASN A 149 15.63 -2.98 25.57
CA ASN A 149 16.26 -1.77 25.02
C ASN A 149 16.34 -1.72 23.46
N LYS A 150 15.65 -2.61 22.74
CA LYS A 150 15.60 -2.80 21.28
C LYS A 150 14.38 -2.18 20.61
N ASN A 151 13.63 -1.29 21.26
CA ASN A 151 12.45 -0.64 20.63
C ASN A 151 12.80 0.45 19.59
N LYS A 152 14.07 0.58 19.21
CA LYS A 152 14.54 1.38 18.08
C LYS A 152 15.20 0.43 17.08
N PHE A 153 14.43 -0.02 16.11
CA PHE A 153 14.95 -0.70 14.95
C PHE A 153 15.42 0.32 13.91
N ASP A 154 16.53 0.04 13.24
CA ASP A 154 16.95 0.74 12.05
C ASP A 154 16.89 -0.17 10.80
N VAL A 155 17.43 0.31 9.68
CA VAL A 155 17.46 -0.47 8.42
C VAL A 155 18.32 -1.73 8.57
N ILE A 156 19.45 -1.64 9.27
CA ILE A 156 20.39 -2.75 9.45
C ILE A 156 19.73 -3.85 10.28
N ASP A 157 19.03 -3.49 11.35
CA ASP A 157 18.24 -4.46 12.13
C ASP A 157 17.20 -5.17 11.27
N CYS A 158 16.54 -4.43 10.35
CA CYS A 158 15.58 -5.02 9.42
C CYS A 158 16.27 -6.01 8.48
N LEU A 159 17.42 -5.65 7.90
CA LEU A 159 18.17 -6.52 6.99
C LEU A 159 18.70 -7.77 7.70
N ASN A 160 19.22 -7.62 8.93
CA ASN A 160 19.64 -8.75 9.78
C ASN A 160 18.49 -9.71 10.01
N PHE A 161 17.34 -9.22 10.48
CA PHE A 161 16.16 -10.04 10.72
C PHE A 161 15.72 -10.79 9.46
N LEU A 162 15.63 -10.09 8.32
CA LEU A 162 15.19 -10.70 7.06
C LEU A 162 16.15 -11.79 6.57
N LYS A 163 17.46 -11.64 6.83
CA LYS A 163 18.47 -12.64 6.47
C LYS A 163 18.44 -13.85 7.42
N GLU A 164 18.34 -13.61 8.73
CA GLU A 164 18.32 -14.65 9.76
C GLU A 164 17.07 -15.54 9.68
N GLU A 165 15.91 -14.96 9.38
CA GLU A 165 14.63 -15.68 9.28
C GLU A 165 14.38 -16.26 7.88
N GLU A 166 15.35 -16.15 6.96
CA GLU A 166 15.20 -16.52 5.54
C GLU A 166 13.89 -15.99 4.94
N ALA A 167 13.56 -14.75 5.30
CA ALA A 167 12.29 -14.13 5.01
C ALA A 167 12.02 -14.06 3.50
N LYS A 168 10.76 -14.20 3.09
CA LYS A 168 10.37 -13.93 1.70
C LYS A 168 10.50 -12.43 1.43
N LEU A 169 11.34 -12.08 0.47
CA LEU A 169 11.62 -10.71 0.06
C LEU A 169 11.20 -10.50 -1.39
N ASN A 170 10.69 -9.31 -1.67
CA ASN A 170 10.44 -8.85 -3.02
C ASN A 170 11.24 -7.58 -3.29
N LEU A 171 11.81 -7.49 -4.49
CA LEU A 171 12.25 -6.23 -5.05
C LEU A 171 11.12 -5.62 -5.87
N VAL A 172 10.94 -4.31 -5.69
CA VAL A 172 9.90 -3.54 -6.34
C VAL A 172 10.51 -2.33 -7.05
N ASN A 173 10.31 -2.26 -8.36
CA ASN A 173 10.55 -1.05 -9.15
C ASN A 173 9.37 -0.83 -10.10
N HIS A 174 9.44 0.22 -10.91
CA HIS A 174 8.44 0.48 -11.93
C HIS A 174 9.08 0.50 -13.32
N PHE A 175 8.41 -0.16 -14.27
CA PHE A 175 8.68 -0.04 -15.68
C PHE A 175 7.48 0.64 -16.36
N LYS A 176 7.68 1.90 -16.76
CA LYS A 176 6.66 2.72 -17.44
C LYS A 176 5.32 2.81 -16.68
N GLY A 177 5.39 2.95 -15.37
CA GLY A 177 4.23 3.04 -14.48
C GLY A 177 3.72 1.70 -13.95
N ILE A 178 4.11 0.57 -14.56
CA ILE A 178 3.76 -0.77 -14.08
C ILE A 178 4.76 -1.21 -13.02
N ALA A 179 4.26 -1.61 -11.84
CA ALA A 179 5.10 -2.19 -10.80
C ALA A 179 5.62 -3.56 -11.23
N ILE A 180 6.93 -3.76 -11.16
CA ILE A 180 7.59 -5.05 -11.34
C ILE A 180 8.00 -5.52 -9.95
N ILE A 181 7.35 -6.59 -9.51
CA ILE A 181 7.50 -7.18 -8.18
C ILE A 181 7.96 -8.61 -8.38
N ARG A 182 9.19 -8.91 -7.97
CA ARG A 182 9.76 -10.26 -8.06
C ARG A 182 10.46 -10.62 -6.77
N ALA A 183 10.47 -11.92 -6.48
CA ALA A 183 11.22 -12.46 -5.36
C ALA A 183 12.71 -12.11 -5.50
N ALA A 184 13.36 -11.86 -4.36
CA ALA A 184 14.76 -11.56 -4.28
C ALA A 184 15.37 -12.18 -3.02
N GLN A 185 16.70 -12.24 -2.95
CA GLN A 185 17.42 -12.76 -1.80
C GLN A 185 18.56 -11.81 -1.44
N ILE A 186 18.72 -11.51 -0.15
CA ILE A 186 19.89 -10.78 0.34
C ILE A 186 21.08 -11.73 0.36
N LEU A 187 22.17 -11.36 -0.32
CA LEU A 187 23.43 -12.10 -0.30
C LEU A 187 24.30 -11.58 0.84
N GLU A 188 24.60 -10.29 0.81
CA GLU A 188 25.44 -9.57 1.77
C GLU A 188 25.00 -8.12 1.86
N PHE A 189 25.33 -7.46 2.96
CA PHE A 189 25.12 -6.03 3.13
C PHE A 189 26.10 -5.48 4.15
N ASP A 190 26.37 -4.19 4.02
CA ASP A 190 27.10 -3.38 4.98
C ASP A 190 26.31 -2.09 5.30
N GLU A 191 26.96 -1.10 5.92
CA GLU A 191 26.36 0.19 6.28
C GLU A 191 25.99 1.08 5.09
N GLN A 192 26.25 0.67 3.85
CA GLN A 192 25.98 1.49 2.66
C GLN A 192 25.34 0.72 1.52
N ILE A 193 25.76 -0.53 1.32
CA ILE A 193 25.43 -1.33 0.16
C ILE A 193 24.72 -2.61 0.60
N ILE A 194 23.65 -2.93 -0.12
CA ILE A 194 22.95 -4.20 -0.04
C ILE A 194 23.18 -4.90 -1.38
N LYS A 195 23.75 -6.10 -1.32
CA LYS A 195 23.89 -6.97 -2.47
C LYS A 195 22.79 -8.02 -2.45
N MET A 196 22.03 -8.08 -3.53
CA MET A 196 20.89 -8.99 -3.65
C MET A 196 20.97 -9.81 -4.93
N LYS A 197 20.49 -11.05 -4.86
CA LYS A 197 20.14 -11.84 -6.03
C LYS A 197 18.70 -11.55 -6.42
N ALA A 198 18.46 -11.32 -7.71
CA ALA A 198 17.13 -10.99 -8.22
C ALA A 198 16.88 -11.61 -9.59
N ASP A 199 15.61 -11.81 -9.93
CA ASP A 199 15.21 -12.33 -11.23
C ASP A 199 15.73 -11.46 -12.38
N ASN A 200 16.19 -12.08 -13.47
CA ASN A 200 16.78 -11.37 -14.61
C ASN A 200 15.80 -10.36 -15.25
N THR A 201 14.48 -10.65 -15.24
CA THR A 201 13.45 -9.70 -15.67
C THR A 201 13.43 -8.46 -14.80
N GLN A 202 13.52 -8.64 -13.48
CA GLN A 202 13.60 -7.54 -12.53
C GLN A 202 14.80 -6.65 -12.86
N LEU A 203 15.98 -7.26 -13.02
CA LEU A 203 17.25 -6.57 -13.25
C LEU A 203 17.27 -5.75 -14.55
N ARG A 204 16.74 -6.30 -15.65
CA ARG A 204 16.70 -5.63 -16.96
C ARG A 204 15.84 -4.36 -16.97
N THR A 205 14.92 -4.23 -16.02
CA THR A 205 14.10 -3.01 -15.88
C THR A 205 14.75 -1.94 -15.01
N MET A 206 15.87 -2.26 -14.37
CA MET A 206 16.59 -1.36 -13.47
C MET A 206 17.75 -0.68 -14.18
N LYS A 207 17.95 0.59 -13.83
CA LYS A 207 19.07 1.42 -14.31
C LYS A 207 19.75 2.04 -13.11
N LYS A 208 20.99 2.46 -13.29
CA LYS A 208 21.70 3.25 -12.29
C LYS A 208 20.84 4.45 -11.86
N ASP A 209 20.85 4.72 -10.56
CA ASP A 209 20.10 5.80 -9.90
C ASP A 209 18.56 5.63 -9.89
N ASN A 210 18.03 4.49 -10.37
CA ASN A 210 16.62 4.18 -10.20
C ASN A 210 16.28 3.91 -8.73
N GLN A 211 15.13 4.41 -8.30
CA GLN A 211 14.53 4.02 -7.03
C GLN A 211 14.02 2.58 -7.09
N VAL A 212 14.40 1.80 -6.09
CA VAL A 212 13.99 0.42 -5.91
C VAL A 212 13.60 0.23 -4.45
N VAL A 213 12.62 -0.60 -4.19
CA VAL A 213 12.14 -0.87 -2.84
C VAL A 213 12.30 -2.34 -2.52
N ILE A 214 12.84 -2.63 -1.33
CA ILE A 214 12.81 -3.96 -0.74
C ILE A 214 11.56 -4.04 0.12
N SER A 215 10.66 -4.96 -0.23
CA SER A 215 9.40 -5.18 0.47
C SER A 215 9.35 -6.59 1.03
N SER A 216 8.74 -6.74 2.21
CA SER A 216 8.49 -8.03 2.83
C SER A 216 7.22 -7.95 3.68
N ILE A 217 6.52 -9.08 3.78
CA ILE A 217 5.37 -9.24 4.67
C ILE A 217 5.76 -9.09 6.14
N HIS A 218 7.03 -9.35 6.47
CA HIS A 218 7.52 -9.30 7.85
C HIS A 218 7.82 -7.89 8.37
N LEU A 219 8.03 -6.94 7.46
CA LEU A 219 8.29 -5.55 7.80
C LEU A 219 6.99 -4.75 7.89
N GLY A 220 6.86 -3.85 8.86
CA GLY A 220 5.77 -2.86 8.92
C GLY A 220 6.02 -1.60 8.08
N VAL A 221 7.19 -1.51 7.42
CA VAL A 221 7.62 -0.47 6.48
C VAL A 221 8.39 -1.12 5.35
N GLU A 222 8.74 -0.36 4.33
CA GLU A 222 9.58 -0.83 3.22
C GLU A 222 10.91 -0.10 3.20
N ILE A 223 11.93 -0.72 2.63
CA ILE A 223 13.29 -0.15 2.56
C ILE A 223 13.44 0.50 1.19
N LEU A 224 13.51 1.84 1.16
CA LEU A 224 13.78 2.59 -0.05
C LEU A 224 15.28 2.57 -0.34
N THR A 225 15.61 2.17 -1.56
CA THR A 225 16.98 2.03 -2.05
C THR A 225 17.14 2.71 -3.40
N THR A 226 18.39 2.83 -3.82
CA THR A 226 18.77 3.34 -5.14
C THR A 226 19.72 2.33 -5.80
N THR A 227 19.48 1.99 -7.06
CA THR A 227 20.36 1.10 -7.83
C THR A 227 21.71 1.75 -8.06
N GLN A 228 22.79 1.12 -7.57
CA GLN A 228 24.16 1.52 -7.90
C GLN A 228 24.67 0.78 -9.14
N PHE A 229 24.47 -0.54 -9.16
CA PHE A 229 25.04 -1.42 -10.17
C PHE A 229 24.18 -2.68 -10.35
N VAL A 230 24.13 -3.19 -11.57
CA VAL A 230 23.39 -4.42 -11.96
C VAL A 230 24.36 -5.33 -12.71
N ASP A 231 24.50 -6.57 -12.25
CA ASP A 231 25.23 -7.64 -12.90
C ASP A 231 24.24 -8.67 -13.45
N LEU A 232 24.00 -8.62 -14.76
CA LEU A 232 23.08 -9.53 -15.44
C LEU A 232 23.64 -10.94 -15.64
N GLU A 233 24.95 -11.14 -15.54
CA GLU A 233 25.56 -12.47 -15.68
C GLU A 233 25.43 -13.29 -14.40
N LYS A 234 25.49 -12.62 -13.25
CA LYS A 234 25.34 -13.25 -11.92
C LYS A 234 23.93 -13.18 -11.35
N ASP A 235 23.02 -12.49 -12.04
CA ASP A 235 21.70 -12.14 -11.53
C ASP A 235 21.77 -11.35 -10.20
N GLU A 236 22.74 -10.42 -10.10
CA GLU A 236 23.02 -9.66 -8.89
C GLU A 236 22.73 -8.15 -9.07
N ILE A 237 22.31 -7.50 -7.99
CA ILE A 237 22.14 -6.05 -7.91
C ILE A 237 22.76 -5.49 -6.64
N HIS A 238 23.41 -4.35 -6.78
CA HIS A 238 23.98 -3.58 -5.69
C HIS A 238 23.11 -2.34 -5.48
N LEU A 239 22.54 -2.23 -4.29
CA LEU A 239 21.61 -1.19 -3.89
C LEU A 239 22.23 -0.36 -2.79
N LYS A 240 22.13 0.96 -2.91
CA LYS A 240 22.37 1.87 -1.79
C LYS A 240 21.07 2.02 -1.01
N TYR A 241 21.05 1.72 0.28
CA TYR A 241 19.85 2.04 1.05
C TYR A 241 19.80 3.53 1.40
N ASN A 242 18.59 4.08 1.38
CA ASN A 242 18.36 5.50 1.60
C ASN A 242 17.62 5.72 2.92
N ASN A 243 16.38 5.23 3.00
CA ASN A 243 15.44 5.50 4.09
C ASN A 243 14.43 4.36 4.23
N LEU A 244 13.75 4.30 5.37
CA LEU A 244 12.52 3.53 5.53
C LEU A 244 11.32 4.37 5.09
N ILE A 245 10.38 3.74 4.40
CA ILE A 245 9.14 4.39 3.92
C ILE A 245 7.93 3.56 4.35
N ASP A 246 6.82 4.21 4.71
CA ASP A 246 5.63 3.49 5.18
C ASP A 246 5.03 2.57 4.11
N SER A 247 5.00 3.03 2.87
CA SER A 247 4.64 2.20 1.72
C SER A 247 5.13 2.81 0.42
N TYR A 248 5.45 1.95 -0.54
CA TYR A 248 5.72 2.33 -1.92
C TYR A 248 4.48 2.15 -2.78
N VAL A 249 4.50 2.78 -3.94
CA VAL A 249 3.32 3.04 -4.76
C VAL A 249 2.72 1.80 -5.47
N HIS A 250 3.21 0.60 -5.17
CA HIS A 250 2.75 -0.65 -5.79
C HIS A 250 1.48 -1.23 -5.14
N HIS A 251 1.10 -0.77 -3.94
CA HIS A 251 -0.15 -1.17 -3.26
C HIS A 251 -1.40 -0.43 -3.78
N ARG A 252 -1.31 0.27 -4.92
CA ARG A 252 -2.41 1.08 -5.46
C ARG A 252 -3.57 0.20 -5.94
N LYS A 253 -4.79 0.56 -5.54
CA LYS A 253 -6.03 -0.08 -6.02
C LYS A 253 -6.32 0.20 -7.50
N THR A 254 -5.78 1.29 -8.05
CA THR A 254 -5.93 1.64 -9.47
C THR A 254 -4.58 1.68 -10.17
N PRO A 255 -4.43 1.00 -11.32
CA PRO A 255 -3.18 1.02 -12.07
C PRO A 255 -2.90 2.42 -12.62
N ARG A 256 -1.61 2.74 -12.73
CA ARG A 256 -1.12 3.92 -13.45
C ARG A 256 -0.22 3.46 -14.57
N VAL A 257 -0.31 4.11 -15.71
CA VAL A 257 0.56 3.84 -16.85
C VAL A 257 1.20 5.12 -17.35
N ASP A 258 2.41 5.00 -17.87
CA ASP A 258 2.99 6.04 -18.70
C ASP A 258 2.24 6.04 -20.04
N PRO A 259 1.68 7.19 -20.44
CA PRO A 259 0.90 7.25 -21.66
C PRO A 259 1.80 7.20 -22.90
N LYS A 260 1.19 7.11 -24.09
CA LYS A 260 1.94 7.20 -25.34
C LYS A 260 2.67 8.54 -25.45
N LYS A 261 3.84 8.56 -26.09
CA LYS A 261 4.59 9.81 -26.35
C LYS A 261 3.67 10.86 -27.01
N GLY A 262 3.82 12.10 -26.58
CA GLY A 262 2.99 13.23 -27.05
C GLY A 262 1.64 13.39 -26.34
N SER A 263 1.31 12.49 -25.39
CA SER A 263 0.12 12.65 -24.55
C SER A 263 0.25 13.85 -23.62
N ASN A 264 -0.83 14.62 -23.49
CA ASN A 264 -0.83 15.90 -22.80
C ASN A 264 -2.17 16.17 -22.13
N VAL A 265 -2.13 17.02 -21.11
CA VAL A 265 -3.32 17.68 -20.56
C VAL A 265 -3.30 19.14 -20.98
N ILE A 266 -4.45 19.64 -21.44
CA ILE A 266 -4.68 21.07 -21.60
C ILE A 266 -5.50 21.53 -20.39
N ILE A 267 -4.94 22.43 -19.59
CA ILE A 267 -5.62 23.10 -18.49
C ILE A 267 -6.17 24.44 -19.00
N GLU A 268 -7.46 24.70 -18.77
CA GLU A 268 -8.08 25.99 -19.04
C GLU A 268 -8.07 26.87 -17.78
N LEU A 269 -7.25 27.93 -17.80
CA LEU A 269 -7.11 28.90 -16.71
C LEU A 269 -7.25 30.31 -17.27
N ASN A 270 -8.14 31.14 -16.70
CA ASN A 270 -8.26 32.56 -17.07
C ASN A 270 -8.38 32.79 -18.60
N LYS A 271 -9.14 31.92 -19.30
CA LYS A 271 -9.29 31.89 -20.78
C LYS A 271 -8.01 31.56 -21.56
N LYS A 272 -6.92 31.21 -20.89
CA LYS A 272 -5.71 30.65 -21.49
C LYS A 272 -5.76 29.13 -21.46
N LEU A 273 -5.18 28.51 -22.48
CA LEU A 273 -5.01 27.07 -22.59
C LEU A 273 -3.54 26.74 -22.35
N ILE A 274 -3.27 25.99 -21.30
CA ILE A 274 -1.91 25.62 -20.90
C ILE A 274 -1.75 24.12 -21.17
N LYS A 275 -0.88 23.79 -22.11
CA LYS A 275 -0.57 22.40 -22.48
C LYS A 275 0.60 21.91 -21.65
N ILE A 276 0.42 20.81 -20.95
CA ILE A 276 1.44 20.17 -20.13
C ILE A 276 1.53 18.67 -20.43
N ASP A 277 2.72 18.11 -20.30
CA ASP A 277 2.95 16.71 -20.60
C ASP A 277 2.41 15.81 -19.49
N ILE A 278 1.85 14.67 -19.88
CA ILE A 278 1.41 13.66 -18.92
C ILE A 278 2.59 12.75 -18.57
N VAL A 279 2.89 12.66 -17.28
CA VAL A 279 3.88 11.71 -16.73
C VAL A 279 3.25 10.34 -16.57
N ASN A 280 2.09 10.26 -15.90
CA ASN A 280 1.32 9.03 -15.77
C ASN A 280 -0.17 9.31 -15.61
N ILE A 281 -0.99 8.32 -15.93
CA ILE A 281 -2.45 8.41 -15.88
C ILE A 281 -3.06 7.15 -15.25
N SER A 282 -4.12 7.35 -14.47
CA SER A 282 -5.05 6.33 -13.96
C SER A 282 -6.48 6.73 -14.26
N ILE A 283 -7.44 5.87 -13.93
CA ILE A 283 -8.86 6.09 -14.18
C ILE A 283 -9.45 7.33 -13.49
N ASN A 284 -8.80 7.87 -12.47
CA ASN A 284 -9.29 9.00 -11.68
C ASN A 284 -8.23 10.07 -11.33
N HIS A 285 -6.98 9.87 -11.74
CA HIS A 285 -5.90 10.84 -11.54
C HIS A 285 -4.98 10.90 -12.76
N VAL A 286 -4.42 12.09 -13.00
CA VAL A 286 -3.34 12.31 -13.95
C VAL A 286 -2.24 13.12 -13.27
N LEU A 287 -1.00 12.68 -13.43
CA LEU A 287 0.20 13.41 -13.01
C LEU A 287 0.80 14.07 -14.24
N CYS A 288 0.98 15.37 -14.19
CA CYS A 288 1.57 16.15 -15.26
C CYS A 288 2.92 16.74 -14.84
N LEU A 289 3.76 17.03 -15.83
CA LEU A 289 5.00 17.78 -15.66
C LEU A 289 4.93 19.08 -16.46
N SER A 290 5.15 20.19 -15.78
CA SER A 290 5.33 21.50 -16.40
C SER A 290 6.77 21.94 -16.20
N LYS A 291 7.46 22.32 -17.28
CA LYS A 291 8.80 22.92 -17.20
C LYS A 291 8.76 24.34 -16.65
N ASP A 292 7.64 25.03 -16.89
CA ASP A 292 7.42 26.41 -16.46
C ASP A 292 6.44 26.45 -15.30
N LEU A 293 6.64 27.43 -14.40
CA LEU A 293 5.73 27.72 -13.31
C LEU A 293 4.35 28.13 -13.84
N ILE A 294 3.27 27.59 -13.25
CA ILE A 294 1.90 28.00 -13.57
C ILE A 294 1.32 28.82 -12.40
N PRO A 295 1.59 30.13 -12.32
CA PRO A 295 1.30 30.94 -11.13
C PRO A 295 -0.19 31.02 -10.78
N ASP A 296 -1.07 30.93 -11.78
CA ASP A 296 -2.53 31.01 -11.58
C ASP A 296 -3.15 29.68 -11.11
N LEU A 297 -2.40 28.57 -11.13
CA LEU A 297 -2.91 27.26 -10.74
C LEU A 297 -2.80 27.07 -9.23
N LYS A 298 -3.95 26.99 -8.55
CA LYS A 298 -3.99 26.87 -7.09
C LYS A 298 -4.23 25.42 -6.65
N ILE A 299 -3.49 24.97 -5.65
CA ILE A 299 -3.78 23.72 -4.92
C ILE A 299 -5.19 23.81 -4.32
N HIS A 300 -5.91 22.68 -4.33
CA HIS A 300 -7.29 22.54 -3.88
C HIS A 300 -8.33 23.37 -4.64
N SER A 301 -8.03 23.73 -5.89
CA SER A 301 -8.99 24.37 -6.79
C SER A 301 -9.54 23.39 -7.83
N ASN A 302 -10.67 23.75 -8.46
CA ASN A 302 -11.22 23.01 -9.59
C ASN A 302 -10.86 23.73 -10.90
N VAL A 303 -10.37 22.96 -11.88
CA VAL A 303 -9.97 23.46 -13.19
C VAL A 303 -10.57 22.58 -14.29
N LYS A 304 -10.95 23.20 -15.42
CA LYS A 304 -11.34 22.44 -16.60
C LYS A 304 -10.10 21.91 -17.29
N ILE A 305 -10.15 20.64 -17.67
CA ILE A 305 -9.04 19.96 -18.33
C ILE A 305 -9.53 19.20 -19.57
N SER A 306 -8.65 19.09 -20.55
CA SER A 306 -8.79 18.19 -21.69
C SER A 306 -7.62 17.20 -21.68
N ILE A 307 -7.91 15.92 -21.53
CA ILE A 307 -6.92 14.84 -21.50
C ILE A 307 -6.81 14.25 -22.90
N ASN A 308 -5.62 14.35 -23.48
CA ASN A 308 -5.29 13.78 -24.76
C ASN A 308 -4.22 12.68 -24.58
N CYS A 309 -4.66 11.42 -24.70
CA CYS A 309 -3.79 10.24 -24.61
C CYS A 309 -3.60 9.55 -25.97
N ASN A 310 -3.87 10.23 -27.09
CA ASN A 310 -3.84 9.64 -28.44
C ASN A 310 -4.75 8.40 -28.54
N ILE A 311 -5.99 8.51 -28.04
CA ILE A 311 -6.93 7.38 -27.96
C ILE A 311 -7.57 7.15 -29.33
N ASN A 312 -7.27 6.01 -29.95
CA ASN A 312 -7.88 5.61 -31.22
C ASN A 312 -9.23 4.91 -30.96
N GLN A 313 -10.33 5.57 -31.29
CA GLN A 313 -11.63 4.89 -31.36
C GLN A 313 -11.77 4.22 -32.72
N LYS A 314 -11.74 2.88 -32.73
CA LYS A 314 -11.94 2.09 -33.98
C LYS A 314 -13.29 2.35 -34.66
N ASN A 315 -14.26 2.91 -33.94
CA ASN A 315 -15.65 3.07 -34.41
C ASN A 315 -16.04 4.52 -34.72
N SER A 316 -15.12 5.49 -34.62
CA SER A 316 -15.41 6.88 -35.01
C SER A 316 -14.32 7.37 -35.97
N ASN A 317 -14.71 8.13 -36.99
CA ASN A 317 -13.78 8.80 -37.92
C ASN A 317 -12.87 9.84 -37.22
N ASN A 318 -12.93 9.96 -35.88
CA ASN A 318 -12.04 10.77 -35.08
C ASN A 318 -10.85 9.94 -34.60
N LEU A 319 -9.76 10.07 -35.35
CA LEU A 319 -8.43 9.75 -34.88
C LEU A 319 -8.14 10.70 -33.69
N ASN A 320 -8.07 10.15 -32.47
CA ASN A 320 -7.76 10.85 -31.21
C ASN A 320 -8.96 11.44 -30.43
N TYR A 321 -9.60 10.60 -29.62
CA TYR A 321 -10.61 11.03 -28.64
C TYR A 321 -9.98 11.81 -27.48
N ILE A 322 -10.56 12.98 -27.16
CA ILE A 322 -10.12 13.88 -26.08
C ILE A 322 -11.19 13.90 -24.98
N ILE A 323 -10.80 13.49 -23.78
CA ILE A 323 -11.69 13.50 -22.60
C ILE A 323 -11.71 14.91 -22.01
N LYS A 324 -12.88 15.52 -21.90
CA LYS A 324 -13.07 16.85 -21.30
C LYS A 324 -13.77 16.71 -19.95
N THR A 325 -13.15 17.18 -18.88
CA THR A 325 -13.72 17.09 -17.53
C THR A 325 -13.25 18.23 -16.63
N THR A 326 -13.81 18.32 -15.43
CA THR A 326 -13.31 19.17 -14.35
C THR A 326 -12.45 18.33 -13.41
N ALA A 327 -11.25 18.81 -13.13
CA ALA A 327 -10.32 18.19 -12.20
C ALA A 327 -10.07 19.07 -10.98
N PHE A 328 -9.91 18.43 -9.84
CA PHE A 328 -9.44 19.02 -8.60
C PHE A 328 -7.91 18.94 -8.54
N VAL A 329 -7.26 20.09 -8.35
CA VAL A 329 -5.80 20.18 -8.16
C VAL A 329 -5.46 19.65 -6.78
N LYS A 330 -4.95 18.42 -6.70
CA LYS A 330 -4.67 17.78 -5.42
C LYS A 330 -3.37 18.29 -4.82
N GLU A 331 -2.29 18.28 -5.59
CA GLU A 331 -0.94 18.64 -5.15
C GLU A 331 -0.16 19.30 -6.30
N ILE A 332 0.73 20.24 -5.95
CA ILE A 332 1.75 20.81 -6.84
C ILE A 332 3.06 20.78 -6.06
N TYR A 333 4.13 20.23 -6.65
CA TYR A 333 5.44 20.19 -6.02
C TYR A 333 6.57 20.31 -7.06
N SER A 334 7.62 21.03 -6.69
CA SER A 334 8.78 21.27 -7.55
C SER A 334 9.77 20.11 -7.48
N THR A 335 10.32 19.75 -8.63
CA THR A 335 11.36 18.73 -8.78
C THR A 335 12.49 19.28 -9.65
N ALA A 336 13.61 18.55 -9.77
CA ALA A 336 14.70 18.93 -10.67
C ALA A 336 14.26 19.07 -12.14
N ASP A 337 13.20 18.36 -12.54
CA ASP A 337 12.68 18.34 -13.91
C ASP A 337 11.58 19.38 -14.18
N GLY A 338 11.19 20.17 -13.16
CA GLY A 338 10.08 21.12 -13.22
C GLY A 338 8.99 20.86 -12.17
N GLU A 339 7.82 21.48 -12.36
CA GLU A 339 6.66 21.33 -11.47
C GLU A 339 5.84 20.09 -11.82
N LYS A 340 5.62 19.23 -10.82
CA LYS A 340 4.70 18.11 -10.91
C LYS A 340 3.35 18.50 -10.36
N ILE A 341 2.31 18.26 -11.17
CA ILE A 341 0.94 18.68 -10.87
C ILE A 341 0.05 17.43 -10.85
N LEU A 342 -0.52 17.12 -9.68
CA LEU A 342 -1.42 15.98 -9.51
C LEU A 342 -2.88 16.43 -9.57
N LEU A 343 -3.59 15.97 -10.59
CA LEU A 343 -4.99 16.29 -10.84
C LEU A 343 -5.87 15.07 -10.55
N ARG A 344 -6.95 15.25 -9.77
CA ARG A 344 -7.98 14.23 -9.51
C ARG A 344 -9.25 14.59 -10.26
N PHE A 345 -9.84 13.65 -10.97
CA PHE A 345 -11.08 13.88 -11.73
C PHE A 345 -12.09 12.75 -11.51
N LYS A 346 -13.34 13.04 -11.86
CA LYS A 346 -14.41 12.04 -11.94
C LYS A 346 -14.95 12.03 -13.37
N LEU A 347 -15.04 10.85 -13.95
CA LEU A 347 -15.52 10.67 -15.32
C LEU A 347 -16.99 10.26 -15.31
N ASN A 348 -17.71 10.61 -16.38
CA ASN A 348 -18.99 9.99 -16.69
C ASN A 348 -18.74 8.54 -17.16
N LYS A 349 -19.82 7.74 -17.28
CA LYS A 349 -19.71 6.31 -17.62
C LYS A 349 -18.97 6.07 -18.94
N GLN A 350 -19.26 6.87 -19.97
CA GLN A 350 -18.65 6.71 -21.29
C GLN A 350 -17.15 7.03 -21.28
N ASP A 351 -16.75 8.18 -20.72
CA ASP A 351 -15.35 8.57 -20.60
C ASP A 351 -14.56 7.61 -19.71
N TYR A 352 -15.19 7.07 -18.67
CA TYR A 352 -14.62 6.04 -17.81
C TYR A 352 -14.28 4.79 -18.63
N GLU A 353 -15.24 4.24 -19.37
CA GLU A 353 -15.04 3.04 -20.19
C GLU A 353 -13.96 3.25 -21.26
N ILE A 354 -13.90 4.45 -21.87
CA ILE A 354 -12.89 4.80 -22.87
C ILE A 354 -11.49 4.84 -22.24
N LEU A 355 -11.33 5.54 -21.11
CA LEU A 355 -10.03 5.65 -20.44
C LEU A 355 -9.57 4.31 -19.87
N ASP A 356 -10.48 3.53 -19.30
CA ASP A 356 -10.18 2.20 -18.75
C ASP A 356 -9.70 1.24 -19.85
N SER A 357 -10.37 1.26 -21.01
CA SER A 357 -9.96 0.50 -22.19
C SER A 357 -8.58 0.94 -22.70
N TYR A 358 -8.32 2.25 -22.75
CA TYR A 358 -7.00 2.79 -23.10
C TYR A 358 -5.91 2.32 -22.11
N ILE A 359 -6.15 2.44 -20.80
CA ILE A 359 -5.20 2.00 -19.77
C ILE A 359 -4.93 0.51 -19.93
N SER A 360 -5.97 -0.31 -20.07
CA SER A 360 -5.85 -1.76 -20.28
C SER A 360 -5.04 -2.11 -21.53
N PHE A 361 -5.26 -1.39 -22.63
CA PHE A 361 -4.49 -1.58 -23.86
C PHE A 361 -3.02 -1.15 -23.69
N ARG A 362 -2.78 -0.01 -23.05
CA ARG A 362 -1.41 0.47 -22.78
C ARG A 362 -0.65 -0.48 -21.86
N ILE A 363 -1.31 -1.08 -20.87
CA ILE A 363 -0.73 -2.14 -20.03
C ILE A 363 -0.25 -3.30 -20.89
N LYS A 364 -1.06 -3.77 -21.84
CA LYS A 364 -0.67 -4.86 -22.76
C LYS A 364 0.53 -4.49 -23.61
N GLU A 365 0.56 -3.28 -24.17
CA GLU A 365 1.73 -2.79 -24.93
C GLU A 365 2.99 -2.76 -24.06
N ILE A 366 2.92 -2.22 -22.84
CA ILE A 366 4.08 -2.17 -21.93
C ILE A 366 4.56 -3.57 -21.55
N ILE A 367 3.64 -4.53 -21.35
CA ILE A 367 4.00 -5.93 -21.10
C ILE A 367 4.72 -6.55 -22.30
N MET A 368 4.32 -6.23 -23.54
CA MET A 368 5.04 -6.67 -24.74
C MET A 368 6.43 -6.04 -24.81
N GLU A 369 6.54 -4.72 -24.59
CA GLU A 369 7.83 -4.03 -24.52
C GLU A 369 8.75 -4.60 -23.44
N LEU A 370 8.18 -5.04 -22.30
CA LEU A 370 8.91 -5.74 -21.25
C LEU A 370 9.42 -7.10 -21.72
N LYS A 371 8.57 -7.89 -22.41
CA LYS A 371 8.98 -9.19 -22.96
C LYS A 371 10.17 -9.04 -23.92
N ASP A 372 10.13 -8.03 -24.79
CA ASP A 372 11.18 -7.79 -25.79
C ASP A 372 12.55 -7.42 -25.19
N ILE A 373 12.59 -6.88 -23.97
CA ILE A 373 13.87 -6.60 -23.29
C ILE A 373 14.34 -7.78 -22.42
N THR A 374 13.44 -8.70 -22.05
CA THR A 374 13.72 -9.85 -21.18
C THR A 374 14.10 -11.13 -21.91
N TYR A 375 13.56 -11.35 -23.10
CA TYR A 375 13.88 -12.46 -24.00
C TYR A 375 14.71 -11.93 -25.15
#